data_AF-A0A3C0WVH7-F1
#
_entry.id   AF-A0A3C0WVH7-F1
#
_cell.length_a   1.000
_cell.length_b   1.000
_cell.length_c   1.000
_cell.angle_alpha   90.00
_cell.angle_beta   90.00
_cell.angle_gamma   90.00
#
_symmetry.space_group_name_H-M   'P 1'
#
loop_
_entity.id
_entity.type
_entity.pdbx_description
1 polymer ?
#
loop_
_entity_poly.entity_id
_entity_poly.type
_entity_poly.pdbx_seq_one_letter_code
_entity_poly.pdbx_strand_id
1 'polypeptide(L)'
;MSFSREFDKTGHSLSAIQARIFSRSAEEGVPTYGFIKVFMHSEHARKLDDLSFLYGVGSEEDIYERTKSKVKPKKRGVVYEEAVAHWIGYFYRAYCYLTMSSSKDAFHRIPPAFLMGVYEPYHTVDIAKAVQMVIQDRGIVFLTPKERIREILAMTM
;
A
#
# COMPACT_ATOMS: atom_id res chain seq x y z
N MET A 1 3.25 -20.19 -1.74
CA MET A 1 2.96 -19.12 -2.71
C MET A 1 4.28 -18.54 -3.19
N SER A 2 4.49 -18.41 -4.51
CA SER A 2 5.62 -17.66 -5.07
C SER A 2 5.17 -16.25 -5.43
N PHE A 3 5.97 -15.24 -5.10
CA PHE A 3 5.71 -13.87 -5.52
C PHE A 3 6.02 -13.68 -7.01
N SER A 4 5.44 -12.64 -7.61
CA SER A 4 5.72 -12.25 -9.00
C SER A 4 7.10 -11.60 -9.15
N ARG A 5 7.66 -11.10 -8.04
CA ARG A 5 9.00 -10.49 -7.95
C ARG A 5 9.70 -10.91 -6.66
N GLU A 6 11.02 -10.88 -6.69
CA GLU A 6 11.83 -10.88 -5.46
C GLU A 6 11.82 -9.49 -4.83
N PHE A 7 11.98 -9.41 -3.50
CA PHE A 7 12.06 -8.13 -2.81
C PHE A 7 13.49 -7.59 -2.85
N ASP A 8 13.85 -7.00 -3.99
CA ASP A 8 15.18 -6.45 -4.27
C ASP A 8 15.36 -5.01 -3.76
N LYS A 9 16.50 -4.40 -4.11
CA LYS A 9 16.84 -3.01 -3.75
C LYS A 9 15.79 -1.99 -4.23
N THR A 10 15.17 -2.22 -5.39
CA THR A 10 14.12 -1.34 -5.92
C THR A 10 12.88 -1.45 -5.04
N GLY A 11 12.47 -2.67 -4.69
CA GLY A 11 11.39 -2.93 -3.74
C GLY A 11 11.61 -2.22 -2.40
N HIS A 12 12.80 -2.34 -1.82
CA HIS A 12 13.18 -1.65 -0.58
C HIS A 12 13.10 -0.13 -0.72
N SER A 13 13.69 0.44 -1.79
CA SER A 13 13.76 1.89 -2.00
C SER A 13 12.38 2.51 -2.15
N LEU A 14 11.54 1.96 -3.02
CA LEU A 14 10.17 2.45 -3.23
C LEU A 14 9.33 2.33 -1.95
N SER A 15 9.50 1.25 -1.19
CA SER A 15 8.78 1.05 0.06
C SER A 15 9.20 2.05 1.13
N ALA A 16 10.49 2.37 1.22
CA ALA A 16 10.97 3.40 2.13
C ALA A 16 10.43 4.80 1.79
N ILE A 17 10.32 5.14 0.50
CA ILE A 17 9.71 6.40 0.04
C ILE A 17 8.26 6.50 0.53
N GLN A 18 7.45 5.49 0.25
CA GLN A 18 6.04 5.51 0.66
C GLN A 18 5.88 5.50 2.18
N ALA A 19 6.75 4.78 2.90
CA ALA A 19 6.78 4.74 4.35
C ALA A 19 7.02 6.13 4.96
N ARG A 20 8.02 6.88 4.48
CA ARG A 20 8.30 8.25 4.93
C ARG A 20 7.12 9.19 4.66
N ILE A 21 6.53 9.12 3.47
CA ILE A 21 5.37 9.94 3.11
C ILE A 21 4.19 9.67 4.07
N PHE A 22 3.97 8.41 4.47
CA PHE A 22 2.90 8.05 5.39
C PHE A 22 3.23 8.46 6.84
N SER A 23 4.46 8.23 7.29
CA SER A 23 5.01 8.66 8.59
C SER A 23 4.75 10.14 8.82
N ARG A 24 5.12 10.98 7.85
CA ARG A 24 4.94 12.43 7.92
C ARG A 24 3.49 12.85 8.09
N SER A 25 2.55 12.12 7.49
CA SER A 25 1.12 12.43 7.67
C SER A 25 0.67 12.28 9.13
N ALA A 26 1.22 11.30 9.85
CA ALA A 26 0.98 11.11 11.27
C ALA A 26 1.70 12.18 12.12
N GLU A 27 2.96 12.44 11.81
CA GLU A 27 3.78 13.49 12.45
C GLU A 27 3.09 14.86 12.41
N GLU A 28 2.54 15.24 11.26
CA GLU A 28 1.85 16.53 11.08
C GLU A 28 0.37 16.51 11.52
N GLY A 29 -0.12 15.41 12.13
CA GLY A 29 -1.50 15.29 12.60
C GLY A 29 -2.55 15.27 11.49
N VAL A 30 -2.15 15.00 10.24
CA VAL A 30 -3.09 14.80 9.13
C VAL A 30 -3.84 13.48 9.37
N PRO A 31 -5.17 13.42 9.16
CA PRO A 31 -5.93 12.17 9.30
C PRO A 31 -5.35 11.03 8.44
N THR A 32 -4.51 10.19 9.04
CA THR A 32 -3.67 9.19 8.37
C THR A 32 -4.49 8.23 7.53
N TYR A 33 -5.62 7.73 8.03
CA TYR A 33 -6.52 6.89 7.22
C TYR A 33 -6.98 7.59 5.94
N GLY A 34 -7.36 8.86 6.06
CA GLY A 34 -7.81 9.67 4.93
C GLY A 34 -6.68 9.94 3.94
N PHE A 35 -5.49 10.23 4.46
CA PHE A 35 -4.27 10.42 3.67
C PHE A 35 -3.91 9.15 2.88
N ILE A 36 -3.83 7.99 3.54
CA ILE A 36 -3.57 6.68 2.90
C ILE A 36 -4.59 6.45 1.79
N LYS A 37 -5.88 6.65 2.06
CA LYS A 37 -6.93 6.47 1.04
C LYS A 37 -6.69 7.36 -0.18
N VAL A 38 -6.40 8.64 0.02
CA VAL A 38 -6.14 9.59 -1.09
C VAL A 38 -4.89 9.17 -1.86
N PHE A 39 -3.80 8.83 -1.16
CA PHE A 39 -2.55 8.40 -1.76
C PHE A 39 -2.74 7.16 -2.63
N MET A 40 -3.34 6.09 -2.09
CA MET A 40 -3.48 4.80 -2.77
C MET A 40 -4.40 4.85 -4.02
N HIS A 41 -5.16 5.94 -4.19
CA HIS A 41 -5.98 6.22 -5.37
C HIS A 41 -5.38 7.30 -6.29
N SER A 42 -4.19 7.80 -5.98
CA SER A 42 -3.55 8.88 -6.71
C SER A 42 -2.78 8.41 -7.94
N GLU A 43 -2.47 9.36 -8.82
CA GLU A 43 -1.53 9.14 -9.92
C GLU A 43 -0.12 8.77 -9.40
N HIS A 44 0.31 9.30 -8.25
CA HIS A 44 1.62 9.00 -7.69
C HIS A 44 1.74 7.52 -7.32
N ALA A 45 0.71 6.95 -6.69
CA ALA A 45 0.65 5.52 -6.40
C ALA A 45 0.68 4.68 -7.69
N ARG A 46 -0.02 5.11 -8.74
CA ARG A 46 0.04 4.44 -10.06
C ARG A 46 1.47 4.45 -10.64
N LYS A 47 2.18 5.58 -10.55
CA LYS A 47 3.58 5.69 -11.01
C LYS A 47 4.55 4.81 -10.21
N LEU A 48 4.24 4.54 -8.93
CA LEU A 48 4.98 3.56 -8.13
C LEU A 48 4.63 2.12 -8.54
N ASP A 49 3.38 1.85 -8.91
CA ASP A 49 2.92 0.52 -9.36
C ASP A 49 3.59 0.10 -10.68
N ASP A 50 3.65 1.01 -11.65
CA ASP A 50 4.23 0.77 -12.99
C ASP A 50 5.73 1.11 -13.09
N LEU A 51 6.35 1.51 -11.97
CA LEU A 51 7.76 1.91 -11.84
C LEU A 51 8.16 3.16 -12.64
N SER A 52 7.24 3.85 -13.31
CA SER A 52 7.55 5.09 -14.04
C SER A 52 8.03 6.21 -13.11
N PHE A 53 7.76 6.10 -11.81
CA PHE A 53 8.31 7.01 -10.79
C PHE A 53 9.85 7.07 -10.83
N LEU A 54 10.55 5.97 -11.15
CA LEU A 54 12.01 5.91 -11.19
C LEU A 54 12.63 6.79 -12.29
N TYR A 55 11.84 7.14 -13.30
CA TYR A 55 12.26 7.95 -14.45
C TYR A 55 11.63 9.35 -14.43
N GLY A 56 10.77 9.63 -13.44
CA GLY A 56 10.01 10.86 -13.35
C GLY A 56 10.76 11.97 -12.62
N VAL A 57 10.29 13.21 -12.84
CA VAL A 57 10.66 14.37 -12.03
C VAL A 57 9.55 14.57 -10.99
N GLY A 58 9.83 14.29 -9.72
CA GLY A 58 8.89 14.52 -8.63
C GLY A 58 9.53 14.18 -7.30
N SER A 59 9.48 15.12 -6.35
CA SER A 59 10.02 14.92 -5.01
C SER A 59 9.01 14.25 -4.07
N GLU A 60 9.50 13.65 -2.99
CA GLU A 60 8.63 13.15 -1.91
C GLU A 60 7.75 14.26 -1.33
N GLU A 61 8.29 15.48 -1.24
CA GLU A 61 7.59 16.70 -0.83
C GLU A 61 6.38 16.99 -1.73
N ASP A 62 6.60 17.00 -3.05
CA ASP A 62 5.52 17.28 -4.02
C ASP A 62 4.39 16.25 -3.91
N ILE A 63 4.75 14.98 -3.74
CA ILE A 63 3.78 13.89 -3.58
C ILE A 63 2.98 14.08 -2.28
N TYR A 64 3.67 14.39 -1.19
CA TYR A 64 3.06 14.61 0.12
C TYR A 64 2.05 15.77 0.07
N GLU A 65 2.47 16.95 -0.38
CA GLU A 65 1.62 18.15 -0.41
C GLU A 65 0.43 18.01 -1.36
N ARG A 66 0.62 17.39 -2.53
CA ARG A 66 -0.48 17.08 -3.46
C ARG A 66 -1.47 16.06 -2.91
N THR A 67 -1.01 15.17 -2.03
CA THR A 67 -1.87 14.19 -1.35
C THR A 67 -2.62 14.86 -0.20
N LYS A 68 -1.91 15.57 0.68
CA LYS A 68 -2.44 16.29 1.83
C LYS A 68 -3.52 17.29 1.44
N SER A 69 -3.29 18.08 0.40
CA SER A 69 -4.28 19.06 -0.12
C SER A 69 -5.61 18.45 -0.56
N LYS A 70 -5.65 17.14 -0.86
CA LYS A 70 -6.87 16.40 -1.24
C LYS A 70 -7.53 15.67 -0.07
N VAL A 71 -6.92 15.65 1.11
CA VAL A 71 -7.49 15.05 2.32
C VAL A 71 -8.62 15.95 2.82
N LYS A 72 -9.84 15.42 2.83
CA LYS A 72 -10.99 16.17 3.36
C LYS A 72 -10.85 16.31 4.88
N PRO A 73 -10.95 17.53 5.44
CA PRO A 73 -10.97 17.72 6.88
C PRO A 73 -12.21 17.03 7.44
N LYS A 74 -12.01 16.08 8.36
CA LYS A 74 -13.09 15.45 9.13
C LYS A 74 -12.93 15.82 10.59
N LYS A 75 -14.03 16.22 11.24
CA LYS A 75 -14.09 16.57 12.68
C LYS A 75 -13.52 15.48 13.61
N ARG A 76 -13.42 14.23 13.15
CA ARG A 76 -12.82 13.09 13.86
C ARG A 76 -12.02 12.21 12.90
N GLY A 77 -11.06 12.80 12.21
CA GLY A 77 -10.10 12.01 11.41
C GLY A 77 -9.24 11.14 12.33
N VAL A 78 -9.01 9.87 11.97
CA VAL A 78 -8.10 9.01 12.73
C VAL A 78 -6.67 9.31 12.29
N VAL A 79 -5.85 9.72 13.25
CA VAL A 79 -4.39 9.87 13.12
C VAL A 79 -3.77 8.63 13.75
N TYR A 80 -2.87 7.97 13.03
CA TYR A 80 -2.17 6.78 13.53
C TYR A 80 -0.89 7.20 14.24
N GLU A 81 -0.34 6.32 15.06
CA GLU A 81 1.04 6.49 15.52
C GLU A 81 2.00 6.51 14.34
N GLU A 82 3.07 7.27 14.45
CA GLU A 82 4.04 7.48 13.37
C GLU A 82 4.64 6.15 12.88
N ALA A 83 5.10 5.30 13.82
CA ALA A 83 5.69 4.00 13.49
C ALA A 83 4.70 3.06 12.79
N VAL A 84 3.42 3.14 13.15
CA VAL A 84 2.34 2.38 12.51
C VAL A 84 2.10 2.92 11.09
N ALA A 85 2.01 4.24 10.91
CA ALA A 85 1.84 4.86 9.60
C ALA A 85 3.01 4.54 8.66
N HIS A 86 4.24 4.61 9.17
CA HIS A 86 5.46 4.24 8.46
C HIS A 86 5.40 2.79 7.99
N TRP A 87 5.13 1.84 8.90
CA TRP A 87 5.06 0.43 8.54
C TRP A 87 3.94 0.14 7.53
N ILE A 88 2.76 0.76 7.69
CA ILE A 88 1.66 0.61 6.72
C ILE A 88 2.08 1.09 5.32
N GLY A 89 2.80 2.21 5.22
CA GLY A 89 3.32 2.71 3.94
C GLY A 89 4.32 1.75 3.31
N TYR A 90 5.24 1.23 4.13
CA TYR A 90 6.21 0.23 3.69
C TYR A 90 5.52 -1.06 3.22
N PHE A 91 4.59 -1.57 4.01
CA PHE A 91 3.82 -2.79 3.74
C PHE A 91 3.05 -2.69 2.42
N TYR A 92 2.27 -1.63 2.21
CA TYR A 92 1.47 -1.51 0.99
C TYR A 92 2.36 -1.51 -0.26
N ARG A 93 3.48 -0.81 -0.22
CA ARG A 93 4.38 -0.76 -1.38
C ARG A 93 5.07 -2.09 -1.61
N ALA A 94 5.51 -2.77 -0.55
CA ALA A 94 6.08 -4.11 -0.64
C ALA A 94 5.07 -5.12 -1.20
N TYR A 95 3.83 -5.11 -0.69
CA TYR A 95 2.73 -5.93 -1.22
C TYR A 95 2.56 -5.70 -2.72
N CYS A 96 2.35 -4.45 -3.13
CA CYS A 96 2.09 -4.13 -4.54
C CYS A 96 3.30 -4.46 -5.43
N TYR A 97 4.53 -4.30 -4.94
CA TYR A 97 5.75 -4.67 -5.66
C TYR A 97 5.86 -6.18 -5.86
N LEU A 98 5.67 -6.96 -4.79
CA LEU A 98 5.81 -8.41 -4.79
C LEU A 98 4.70 -9.11 -5.59
N THR A 99 3.46 -8.62 -5.51
CA THR A 99 2.30 -9.25 -6.14
C THR A 99 1.95 -8.68 -7.51
N MET A 100 2.54 -7.52 -7.87
CA MET A 100 2.15 -6.70 -9.02
C MET A 100 0.67 -6.26 -8.99
N SER A 101 0.05 -6.24 -7.80
CA SER A 101 -1.25 -5.60 -7.60
C SER A 101 -1.13 -4.08 -7.71
N SER A 102 -2.16 -3.43 -8.22
CA SER A 102 -2.27 -1.97 -8.12
C SER A 102 -2.48 -1.53 -6.67
N SER A 103 -2.04 -0.31 -6.34
CA SER A 103 -2.27 0.32 -5.04
C SER A 103 -3.77 0.40 -4.69
N LYS A 104 -4.63 0.67 -5.68
CA LYS A 104 -6.07 0.70 -5.50
C LYS A 104 -6.65 -0.67 -5.09
N ASP A 105 -6.19 -1.74 -5.75
CA ASP A 105 -6.59 -3.12 -5.43
C ASP A 105 -6.08 -3.53 -4.04
N ALA A 106 -4.83 -3.19 -3.71
CA ALA A 106 -4.24 -3.45 -2.40
C ALA A 106 -5.02 -2.77 -1.27
N PHE A 107 -5.37 -1.49 -1.42
CA PHE A 107 -6.19 -0.76 -0.45
C PHE A 107 -7.57 -1.41 -0.26
N HIS A 108 -8.18 -1.90 -1.34
CA HIS A 108 -9.50 -2.55 -1.29
C HIS A 108 -9.44 -3.90 -0.57
N ARG A 109 -8.45 -4.74 -0.90
CA ARG A 109 -8.29 -6.08 -0.32
C ARG A 109 -7.80 -6.05 1.12
N ILE A 110 -6.96 -5.08 1.46
CA ILE A 110 -6.27 -4.96 2.75
C ILE A 110 -6.57 -3.56 3.29
N PRO A 111 -7.62 -3.37 4.10
CA PRO A 111 -7.94 -2.05 4.66
C PRO A 111 -6.85 -1.54 5.63
N PRO A 112 -6.58 -0.22 5.71
CA PRO A 112 -5.57 0.30 6.64
C PRO A 112 -5.85 -0.01 8.12
N ALA A 113 -7.12 -0.13 8.50
CA ALA A 113 -7.51 -0.51 9.86
C ALA A 113 -7.14 -1.97 10.19
N PHE A 114 -7.18 -2.87 9.20
CA PHE A 114 -6.68 -4.24 9.37
C PHE A 114 -5.17 -4.22 9.63
N LEU A 115 -4.41 -3.48 8.81
CA LEU A 115 -2.96 -3.37 8.98
C LEU A 115 -2.57 -2.78 10.34
N MET A 116 -3.29 -1.76 10.82
CA MET A 116 -3.11 -1.27 12.18
C MET A 116 -3.31 -2.39 13.21
N GLY A 117 -4.37 -3.18 13.09
CA GLY A 117 -4.67 -4.28 14.03
C GLY A 117 -3.65 -5.42 14.04
N VAL A 118 -2.87 -5.58 12.96
CA VAL A 118 -1.81 -6.60 12.86
C VAL A 118 -0.40 -6.01 12.92
N TYR A 119 -0.26 -4.73 13.28
CA TYR A 119 1.04 -4.07 13.38
C TYR A 119 1.96 -4.81 14.35
N GLU A 120 1.54 -4.99 15.61
CA GLU A 120 2.33 -5.63 16.67
C GLU A 120 2.93 -6.98 16.27
N PRO A 121 2.14 -7.98 15.83
CA PRO A 121 2.70 -9.28 15.49
C PRO A 121 3.58 -9.27 14.22
N TYR A 122 3.41 -8.31 13.30
CA TYR A 122 3.98 -8.41 11.94
C TYR A 122 5.09 -7.40 11.64
N HIS A 123 5.22 -6.30 12.38
CA HIS A 123 6.13 -5.22 12.02
C HIS A 123 7.62 -5.54 12.22
N THR A 124 7.93 -6.57 13.00
CA THR A 124 9.31 -7.06 13.24
C THR A 124 9.69 -8.22 12.34
N VAL A 125 8.74 -8.77 11.59
CA VAL A 125 8.95 -9.87 10.66
C VAL A 125 9.54 -9.33 9.36
N ASP A 126 10.35 -10.14 8.67
CA ASP A 126 10.77 -9.83 7.29
C ASP A 126 9.55 -9.44 6.44
N ILE A 127 9.68 -8.37 5.66
CA ILE A 127 8.53 -7.77 4.99
C ILE A 127 7.88 -8.69 3.96
N ALA A 128 8.67 -9.49 3.23
CA ALA A 128 8.12 -10.43 2.28
C ALA A 128 7.33 -11.52 3.02
N LYS A 129 7.82 -11.95 4.19
CA LYS A 129 7.09 -12.86 5.08
C LYS A 129 5.82 -12.22 5.67
N ALA A 130 5.86 -10.97 6.12
CA ALA A 130 4.68 -10.24 6.61
C ALA A 130 3.60 -10.13 5.52
N VAL A 131 4.00 -9.87 4.27
CA VAL A 131 3.09 -9.87 3.12
C VAL A 131 2.43 -11.24 2.92
N GLN A 132 3.18 -12.35 3.03
CA GLN A 132 2.60 -13.70 2.95
C GLN A 132 1.58 -13.96 4.07
N MET A 133 1.89 -13.55 5.29
CA MET A 133 1.01 -13.73 6.46
C MET A 133 -0.30 -12.96 6.26
N VAL A 134 -0.23 -11.69 5.85
CA VAL A 134 -1.43 -10.89 5.56
C VAL A 134 -2.25 -11.48 4.41
N ILE A 135 -1.62 -11.98 3.35
CA ILE A 135 -2.33 -12.65 2.25
C ILE A 135 -3.09 -13.86 2.77
N GLN A 136 -2.47 -14.67 3.63
CA GLN A 136 -3.07 -15.84 4.23
C GLN A 136 -4.24 -15.48 5.14
N ASP A 137 -4.06 -14.53 6.07
CA ASP A 137 -5.11 -14.11 7.01
C ASP A 137 -6.30 -13.46 6.33
N ARG A 138 -6.05 -12.72 5.23
CA ARG A 138 -7.09 -12.08 4.43
C ARG A 138 -7.75 -13.04 3.44
N GLY A 139 -7.27 -14.28 3.32
CA GLY A 139 -7.76 -15.25 2.34
C GLY A 139 -7.61 -14.75 0.90
N ILE A 140 -6.57 -13.96 0.60
CA ILE A 140 -6.38 -13.36 -0.72
C ILE A 140 -5.89 -14.44 -1.68
N VAL A 141 -6.70 -14.72 -2.70
CA VAL A 141 -6.37 -15.64 -3.78
C VAL A 141 -5.89 -14.87 -5.01
N PHE A 142 -4.75 -15.28 -5.56
CA PHE A 142 -4.24 -14.79 -6.84
C PHE A 142 -4.56 -15.80 -7.93
N LEU A 143 -5.56 -15.47 -8.74
CA LEU A 143 -5.98 -16.33 -9.84
C LEU A 143 -5.01 -16.21 -11.01
N THR A 144 -4.67 -17.34 -11.60
CA THR A 144 -4.02 -17.39 -12.91
C THR A 144 -4.91 -16.74 -13.98
N PRO A 145 -4.38 -16.30 -15.13
CA PRO A 145 -5.21 -15.80 -16.23
C PRO A 145 -6.31 -16.77 -16.63
N LYS A 146 -6.03 -18.08 -16.64
CA LYS A 146 -6.99 -19.13 -16.94
C LYS A 146 -8.13 -19.20 -15.92
N GLU A 147 -7.82 -19.06 -14.64
CA GLU A 147 -8.82 -19.05 -13.57
C GLU A 147 -9.67 -17.78 -13.58
N ARG A 148 -9.08 -16.61 -13.87
CA ARG A 148 -9.85 -15.37 -14.06
C ARG A 148 -10.84 -15.46 -15.21
N ILE A 149 -10.42 -16.04 -16.34
CA ILE A 149 -11.32 -16.26 -17.48
C ILE A 149 -12.48 -17.17 -17.07
N ARG A 150 -12.22 -18.24 -16.30
CA ARG A 150 -13.27 -19.14 -15.80
C ARG A 150 -14.26 -18.44 -14.87
N GLU A 151 -13.78 -17.60 -13.94
CA GLU A 151 -14.68 -16.82 -13.07
C GLU A 151 -15.56 -15.84 -13.84
N ILE A 152 -14.99 -15.08 -14.79
CA ILE A 152 -15.75 -14.14 -15.60
C ILE A 152 -16.86 -14.87 -16.36
N LEU A 153 -16.54 -16.00 -16.99
CA LEU A 153 -17.52 -16.82 -17.72
C LEU A 153 -18.61 -17.37 -16.78
N ALA A 154 -18.27 -17.74 -15.55
CA ALA A 154 -19.23 -18.24 -14.56
C ALA A 154 -20.15 -17.14 -13.98
N MET A 155 -19.74 -15.87 -14.00
CA MET A 155 -20.56 -14.74 -13.54
C MET A 155 -21.52 -14.19 -14.61
N THR A 156 -21.36 -14.62 -15.87
CA THR A 156 -22.17 -14.18 -17.01
C THR A 156 -23.23 -15.21 -17.45
N MET A 157 -23.31 -16.37 -16.78
CA MET A 157 -24.33 -17.40 -16.95
C MET A 157 -25.28 -17.40 -15.76
#